data_AF-A0A4U3L2E3-F1
#
_entry.id   AF-A0A4U3L2E3-F1
#
_cell.length_a   1.000
_cell.length_b   1.000
_cell.length_c   1.000
_cell.angle_alpha   90.00
_cell.angle_beta   90.00
_cell.angle_gamma   90.00
#
_symmetry.space_group_name_H-M   'P 1'
#
loop_
_entity.id
_entity.type
_entity.pdbx_description
1 polymer ?
#
loop_
_entity_poly.entity_id
_entity_poly.type
_entity_poly.pdbx_seq_one_letter_code
_entity_poly.pdbx_strand_id
1 'polypeptide(L)' 'MNEGELIKLYVEREHIKEADLANAIGVSEGDLQKTYQSQTVEPDIKKRLKSFFNRDIFDGTILTDYYTNVPDEKANKPKH' A
#
# COMPACT_ATOMS: atom_id res chain seq x y z
N MET A 1 5.26 -8.60 -4.30
CA MET A 1 4.64 -7.37 -3.78
C MET A 1 5.63 -6.24 -3.89
N ASN A 2 5.23 -5.12 -4.49
CA ASN A 2 6.05 -3.90 -4.55
C ASN A 2 5.56 -2.83 -3.53
N GLU A 3 6.31 -1.75 -3.37
CA GLU A 3 5.97 -0.70 -2.39
C GLU A 3 4.65 0.01 -2.73
N GLY A 4 4.32 0.16 -4.01
CA GLY A 4 3.06 0.74 -4.46
C GLY A 4 1.83 -0.11 -4.09
N GLU A 5 1.90 -1.42 -4.31
CA GLU A 5 0.88 -2.39 -3.94
C GLU A 5 0.64 -2.39 -2.43
N LEU A 6 1.71 -2.25 -1.63
CA LEU A 6 1.59 -2.17 -0.17
C LEU A 6 0.73 -0.98 0.26
N ILE A 7 0.94 0.20 -0.34
CA ILE A 7 0.13 1.38 -0.04
C ILE A 7 -1.33 1.10 -0.42
N LYS A 8 -1.58 0.58 -1.62
CA LYS A 8 -2.93 0.29 -2.11
C LYS A 8 -3.69 -0.63 -1.15
N LEU A 9 -3.07 -1.74 -0.75
CA LEU A 9 -3.65 -2.68 0.20
C LEU A 9 -3.94 -2.05 1.56
N TYR A 10 -3.03 -1.19 2.05
CA TYR A 10 -3.22 -0.50 3.32
C TYR A 10 -4.41 0.47 3.26
N VAL A 11 -4.53 1.22 2.16
CA VAL A 11 -5.65 2.13 1.90
C VAL A 11 -6.98 1.39 1.83
N GLU A 12 -7.01 0.25 1.14
CA GLU A 12 -8.20 -0.62 1.05
C GLU A 12 -8.59 -1.18 2.43
N ARG A 13 -7.62 -1.61 3.25
CA ARG A 13 -7.86 -2.12 4.61
C ARG A 13 -8.43 -1.05 5.54
N GLU A 14 -7.90 0.16 5.48
CA GLU A 14 -8.34 1.29 6.31
C GLU A 14 -9.62 1.95 5.76
N HIS A 15 -10.19 1.42 4.67
CA HIS A 15 -11.38 1.97 3.98
C HIS A 15 -11.22 3.44 3.57
N ILE A 16 -10.00 3.84 3.20
CA ILE A 16 -9.68 5.20 2.80
C ILE A 16 -9.94 5.34 1.30
N LYS A 17 -10.62 6.42 0.88
CA LYS A 17 -10.80 6.68 -0.55
C LYS A 17 -9.51 7.20 -1.15
N GLU A 18 -9.19 6.74 -2.35
CA GLU A 18 -7.98 7.18 -3.08
C GLU A 18 -7.93 8.70 -3.24
N ALA A 19 -9.07 9.33 -3.53
CA ALA A 19 -9.17 10.80 -3.62
C ALA A 19 -8.83 11.51 -2.29
N ASP A 20 -9.31 10.98 -1.17
CA ASP A 20 -9.01 11.54 0.17
C ASP A 20 -7.54 11.38 0.51
N LEU A 21 -6.95 10.21 0.20
CA LEU A 21 -5.52 10.00 0.39
C LEU A 21 -4.71 10.94 -0.49
N ALA A 22 -5.01 11.00 -1.79
CA ALA A 22 -4.31 11.85 -2.76
C ALA A 22 -4.32 13.31 -2.30
N ASN A 23 -5.48 13.81 -1.87
CA ASN A 23 -5.62 15.14 -1.31
C ASN A 23 -4.81 15.32 -0.02
N ALA A 24 -4.84 14.35 0.90
CA ALA A 24 -4.12 14.42 2.16
C ALA A 24 -2.59 14.41 1.99
N ILE A 25 -2.07 13.66 1.02
CA ILE A 25 -0.64 13.68 0.67
C ILE A 25 -0.31 14.72 -0.41
N GLY A 26 -1.25 15.58 -0.80
CA GLY A 26 -1.02 16.67 -1.75
C GLY A 26 -0.53 16.22 -3.13
N VAL A 27 -1.12 15.17 -3.69
CA VAL A 27 -0.88 14.69 -5.07
C VAL A 27 -2.19 14.52 -5.82
N SER A 28 -2.11 14.39 -7.14
CA SER A 28 -3.27 14.05 -7.97
C SER A 28 -3.59 12.56 -7.86
N GLU A 29 -4.86 12.18 -8.01
CA GLU A 29 -5.28 10.76 -8.05
C GLU A 29 -4.51 9.96 -9.12
N GLY A 30 -4.23 10.56 -10.28
CA GLY A 30 -3.43 9.92 -11.32
C GLY A 30 -1.98 9.64 -10.91
N ASP A 31 -1.37 10.50 -10.11
CA ASP A 31 0.00 10.29 -9.60
C ASP A 31 0.01 9.28 -8.45
N LEU A 32 -1.04 9.26 -7.63
CA LEU A 32 -1.26 8.19 -6.65
C LEU A 32 -1.42 6.82 -7.33
N GLN A 33 -2.17 6.73 -8.42
CA GLN A 33 -2.30 5.49 -9.18
C GLN A 33 -0.98 5.02 -9.82
N LYS A 34 -0.15 5.95 -10.34
CA LYS A 34 1.21 5.62 -10.80
C LYS A 34 2.07 5.12 -9.65
N THR A 35 1.94 5.73 -8.48
CA THR A 35 2.64 5.31 -7.26
C THR A 35 2.28 3.87 -6.89
N TYR A 36 1.00 3.48 -6.99
CA TYR A 36 0.56 2.10 -6.75
C TYR A 36 1.14 1.07 -7.71
N GLN A 37 1.41 1.47 -8.95
CA GLN A 37 2.03 0.59 -9.95
C GLN A 37 3.55 0.60 -9.88
N SER A 38 4.14 1.55 -9.15
CA SER A 38 5.59 1.69 -9.06
C SER A 38 6.20 0.63 -8.16
N GLN A 39 7.36 0.12 -8.58
CA GLN A 39 8.11 -0.83 -7.77
C GLN A 39 8.60 -0.19 -6.46
N THR A 40 8.95 1.09 -6.54
CA THR A 40 9.53 1.91 -5.47
C THR A 40 8.77 3.23 -5.39
N VAL A 41 8.44 3.64 -4.16
CA VAL A 41 7.70 4.87 -3.89
C VAL A 41 8.70 5.99 -3.64
N GLU A 42 8.44 7.17 -4.20
CA GLU A 42 9.30 8.32 -4.01
C GLU A 42 9.42 8.69 -2.52
N PRO A 43 10.62 9.04 -2.04
CA PRO A 43 10.85 9.30 -0.61
C PRO A 43 9.99 10.44 -0.06
N ASP A 44 9.64 11.43 -0.89
CA ASP A 44 8.74 12.51 -0.49
C ASP A 44 7.31 11.97 -0.21
N ILE A 45 6.80 11.11 -1.08
CA ILE A 45 5.51 10.43 -0.90
C ILE A 45 5.53 9.55 0.35
N LYS A 46 6.61 8.79 0.58
CA LYS A 46 6.76 7.99 1.82
C LYS A 46 6.66 8.86 3.07
N LYS A 47 7.30 10.02 3.09
CA LYS A 47 7.25 10.96 4.21
C LYS A 47 5.83 11.49 4.44
N ARG A 48 5.11 11.82 3.38
CA ARG A 48 3.71 12.29 3.46
C ARG A 48 2.77 11.19 3.95
N LEU A 49 2.91 9.97 3.43
CA LEU A 49 2.15 8.79 3.88
C LEU A 49 2.40 8.52 5.36
N LYS A 50 3.67 8.55 5.80
CA LYS A 50 4.03 8.39 7.21
C LYS A 50 3.37 9.44 8.11
N SER A 51 3.33 10.68 7.65
CA SER A 51 2.66 11.77 8.38
C SER A 51 1.15 11.56 8.44
N PHE A 52 0.53 11.10 7.36
CA PHE A 52 -0.91 10.87 7.28
C PHE A 52 -1.36 9.69 8.16
N PHE A 53 -0.67 8.56 8.07
CA PHE A 53 -0.96 7.36 8.87
C PHE A 53 -0.41 7.44 10.29
N ASN A 54 0.37 8.49 10.60
CA ASN A 54 1.14 8.61 11.83
C ASN A 54 1.97 7.34 12.16
N ARG A 55 2.37 6.60 11.12
CA ARG A 55 3.06 5.31 11.21
C ARG A 55 3.84 5.06 9.93
N ASP A 56 4.95 4.34 10.07
CA ASP A 56 5.73 3.87 8.93
C ASP A 56 5.12 2.59 8.35
N ILE A 57 4.37 2.71 7.25
CA ILE A 57 3.73 1.57 6.60
C ILE A 57 4.69 0.67 5.81
N PHE A 58 5.93 1.13 5.62
CA PHE A 58 7.00 0.38 4.96
C PHE A 58 7.87 -0.38 5.96
N ASP A 59 7.60 -0.24 7.26
CA ASP A 59 8.25 -1.02 8.29
C ASP A 59 7.91 -2.51 8.13
N GLY A 60 8.94 -3.36 8.14
CA GLY A 60 8.83 -4.79 7.82
C GLY A 60 7.84 -5.56 8.69
N THR A 61 7.46 -5.03 9.86
CA THR A 61 6.45 -5.63 10.73
C THR A 61 5.05 -5.65 10.12
N ILE A 62 4.68 -4.59 9.39
CA ILE A 62 3.39 -4.52 8.69
C ILE A 62 3.36 -5.55 7.57
N LEU A 63 4.44 -5.64 6.79
CA LEU A 63 4.59 -6.64 5.73
C LEU A 63 4.41 -8.06 6.28
N THR A 64 5.05 -8.42 7.39
CA THR A 64 4.91 -9.77 7.99
C THR A 64 3.51 -10.10 8.48
N ASP A 65 2.75 -9.14 9.02
CA ASP A 65 1.34 -9.36 9.43
C ASP A 65 0.45 -9.65 8.19
N TYR A 66 0.70 -8.95 7.08
CA TYR A 66 -0.01 -9.19 5.81
C TYR A 66 0.31 -10.56 5.17
N TYR A 67 1.57 -11.02 5.18
CA TYR A 67 1.90 -12.35 4.63
C TYR A 67 1.27 -13.52 5.41
N THR A 68 0.99 -13.32 6.68
CA THR A 68 0.47 -14.39 7.55
C THR A 68 -1.05 -14.51 7.49
N ASN A 69 -1.77 -13.44 7.10
CA ASN A 69 -3.23 -13.36 7.15
C ASN A 69 -3.93 -13.16 5.80
N VAL A 70 -3.20 -13.07 4.68
CA VAL A 70 -3.82 -13.23 3.35
C VAL A 70 -3.94 -14.73 3.11
N PRO A 71 -5.14 -15.35 3.18
CA PRO A 71 -5.30 -16.72 2.72
C PRO A 71 -4.87 -16.76 1.27
N ASP A 72 -3.91 -17.62 0.98
CA ASP A 72 -3.38 -17.82 -0.36
C ASP A 72 -4.47 -18.47 -1.25
N GLU A 73 -5.45 -17.69 -1.71
CA GLU A 73 -6.48 -18.13 -2.66
C GLU A 73 -5.91 -18.30 -4.09
N LYS A 74 -4.57 -18.31 -4.27
CA LYS A 74 -3.91 -18.63 -5.55
C LYS A 74 -2.76 -19.66 -5.49
N ALA A 75 -2.51 -20.31 -4.35
CA ALA A 75 -1.56 -21.42 -4.22
C ALA A 75 -2.24 -22.79 -4.18
N ASN A 76 -3.57 -22.85 -4.08
CA ASN A 76 -4.32 -24.10 -4.20
C ASN A 76 -4.72 -24.39 -5.66
N LYS A 77 -3.74 -24.76 -6.49
CA LYS A 77 -4.00 -25.87 -7.41
C LYS A 77 -3.44 -27.12 -6.75
N PRO A 78 -4.28 -28.02 -6.23
CA PRO A 78 -3.80 -29.36 -5.91
C PRO A 78 -3.25 -29.97 -7.20
N LYS A 79 -1.95 -30.25 -7.19
CA LYS A 79 -1.31 -31.08 -8.19
C LYS A 79 -1.60 -32.52 -7.78
N HIS A 80 -2.72 -33.07 -8.24
CA HIS A 80 -2.88 -34.52 -8.29
C HIS A 80 -3.85 -34.95 -9.38
#